data_AF-A0A382Y547-F1
#
_entry.id   AF-A0A382Y547-F1
#
_cell.length_a   1.000
_cell.length_b   1.000
_cell.length_c   1.000
_cell.angle_alpha   90.00
_cell.angle_beta   90.00
_cell.angle_gamma   90.00
#
_symmetry.space_group_name_H-M   'P 1'
#
loop_
_entity.id
_entity.type
_entity.pdbx_description
1 polymer ?
#
loop_
_entity_poly.entity_id
_entity_poly.type
_entity_poly.pdbx_seq_one_letter_code
_entity_poly.pdbx_strand_id
1 'polypeptide(L)'
;MDSSASDNWIIDKNNDLLWFMGACISGYILIYINLGIGISAVLLTWFWIMTVDGPHIFGTISRTYLDKQEWITRSPLLLGSLLWFLLGPITVGAGIVFQTRQPFIIFLTFAQVWAYWHVVRQHYGFMVIYQKKNGEPAGKENPSDYWVFYILMCAPFISFVLRHPDARPQLGLGP
;
A
#
# COMPACT_ATOMS: atom_id res chain seq x y z
N MET A 1 39.09 -1.67 13.01
CA MET A 1 37.75 -2.18 13.32
C MET A 1 37.14 -2.53 11.99
N ASP A 2 37.26 -3.79 11.58
CA ASP A 2 36.68 -4.27 10.34
C ASP A 2 35.18 -4.43 10.56
N SER A 3 34.42 -3.35 10.36
CA SER A 3 32.98 -3.42 10.22
C SER A 3 32.69 -4.00 8.83
N SER A 4 32.89 -5.31 8.66
CA SER A 4 32.18 -6.00 7.59
C SER A 4 30.70 -5.82 7.91
N ALA A 5 30.00 -4.96 7.15
CA ALA A 5 28.56 -4.94 7.17
C ALA A 5 28.10 -6.39 6.97
N SER A 6 27.58 -7.01 8.01
CA SER A 6 26.92 -8.30 7.85
C SER A 6 25.62 -7.98 7.15
N ASP A 7 25.54 -8.28 5.86
CA ASP A 7 24.31 -8.11 5.08
C ASP A 7 23.28 -9.12 5.60
N ASN A 8 22.64 -8.80 6.73
CA ASN A 8 21.62 -9.65 7.30
C ASN A 8 20.32 -9.40 6.54
N TRP A 9 20.17 -10.09 5.41
CA TRP A 9 18.94 -10.17 4.63
C TRP A 9 17.78 -10.68 5.47
N ILE A 10 16.56 -10.15 5.32
CA ILE A 10 15.37 -10.54 6.06
C ILE A 10 15.13 -12.04 5.91
N ILE A 11 15.09 -12.54 4.68
CA ILE A 11 14.99 -13.97 4.36
C ILE A 11 16.37 -14.48 3.91
N ASP A 12 16.77 -14.06 2.71
CA ASP A 12 18.09 -14.27 2.10
C ASP A 12 18.25 -13.28 0.95
N LYS A 13 19.48 -13.14 0.44
CA LYS A 13 19.82 -12.17 -0.60
C LYS A 13 18.91 -12.24 -1.83
N ASN A 14 18.65 -13.44 -2.34
CA ASN A 14 17.95 -13.60 -3.61
C ASN A 14 16.46 -13.28 -3.43
N ASN A 15 15.86 -13.79 -2.36
CA ASN A 15 14.46 -13.52 -2.06
C ASN A 15 14.22 -12.04 -1.74
N ASP A 16 15.10 -11.42 -0.97
CA ASP A 16 14.97 -10.02 -0.62
C ASP A 16 15.11 -9.09 -1.84
N LEU A 17 16.09 -9.37 -2.71
CA LEU A 17 16.27 -8.63 -3.95
C LEU A 17 15.09 -8.81 -4.90
N LEU A 18 14.54 -10.02 -5.01
CA LEU A 18 13.42 -10.29 -5.92
C LEU A 18 12.11 -9.67 -5.40
N TRP A 19 11.77 -9.89 -4.14
CA TRP A 19 10.44 -9.59 -3.60
C TRP A 19 10.30 -8.19 -3.02
N PHE A 20 11.37 -7.62 -2.44
CA PHE A 20 11.32 -6.26 -1.89
C PHE A 20 11.87 -5.25 -2.90
N MET A 21 13.13 -5.44 -3.33
CA MET A 21 13.76 -4.47 -4.25
C MET A 21 13.18 -4.58 -5.67
N GLY A 22 12.89 -5.80 -6.13
CA GLY A 22 12.26 -6.05 -7.44
C GLY A 22 10.86 -5.43 -7.55
N ALA A 23 10.11 -5.36 -6.44
CA ALA A 23 8.82 -4.67 -6.41
C ALA A 23 8.98 -3.14 -6.61
N CYS A 24 10.03 -2.52 -6.06
CA CYS A 24 10.32 -1.11 -6.29
C CYS A 24 10.74 -0.86 -7.75
N ILE A 25 11.63 -1.72 -8.29
CA ILE A 25 12.12 -1.61 -9.67
C ILE A 25 10.98 -1.80 -10.68
N SER A 26 10.08 -2.75 -10.43
CA SER A 26 8.94 -3.00 -11.33
C SER A 26 8.02 -1.79 -11.43
N GLY A 27 7.86 -1.00 -10.36
CA GLY A 27 7.15 0.28 -10.40
C GLY A 27 7.75 1.26 -11.42
N TYR A 28 9.08 1.44 -11.41
CA TYR A 28 9.76 2.29 -12.40
C TYR A 28 9.66 1.74 -13.83
N ILE A 29 9.75 0.42 -13.98
CA ILE A 29 9.55 -0.24 -15.28
C ILE A 29 8.15 0.03 -15.81
N LEU A 30 7.11 -0.07 -14.99
CA LEU A 30 5.73 0.22 -15.40
C LEU A 30 5.55 1.68 -15.82
N ILE A 31 6.17 2.62 -15.11
CA ILE A 31 6.18 4.04 -15.50
C ILE A 31 6.83 4.20 -16.87
N TYR A 32 7.99 3.56 -17.11
CA TYR A 32 8.67 3.62 -18.41
C TYR A 32 7.82 2.98 -19.53
N ILE A 33 7.17 1.85 -19.27
CA ILE A 33 6.31 1.20 -20.26
C ILE A 33 5.10 2.09 -20.59
N ASN A 34 4.55 2.80 -19.62
CA ASN A 34 3.47 3.75 -19.86
C ASN A 34 3.92 4.98 -20.65
N LEU A 35 4.94 5.69 -20.17
CA LEU A 35 5.35 6.99 -20.71
C LEU A 35 6.29 6.87 -21.92
N GLY A 36 7.14 5.85 -21.95
CA GLY A 36 8.14 5.63 -23.00
C GLY A 36 7.61 4.80 -24.16
N ILE A 37 6.88 3.72 -23.87
CA ILE A 37 6.33 2.82 -24.90
C ILE A 37 4.89 3.19 -25.28
N GLY A 38 4.18 3.93 -24.42
CA GLY A 38 2.81 4.37 -24.68
C GLY A 38 1.73 3.33 -24.35
N ILE A 39 2.05 2.28 -23.57
CA ILE A 39 1.04 1.30 -23.16
C ILE A 39 0.08 1.95 -22.17
N SER A 40 -1.22 1.73 -22.38
CA SER A 40 -2.28 2.27 -21.53
C SER A 40 -2.06 1.94 -20.05
N ALA A 41 -2.16 2.96 -19.19
CA ALA A 41 -2.07 2.80 -17.75
C ALA A 41 -3.10 1.78 -17.22
N VAL A 42 -4.31 1.75 -17.81
CA VAL A 42 -5.37 0.81 -17.43
C VAL A 42 -4.94 -0.64 -17.67
N LEU A 43 -4.30 -0.93 -18.81
CA LEU A 43 -3.80 -2.28 -19.11
C LEU A 43 -2.68 -2.69 -18.14
N LEU A 44 -1.78 -1.76 -17.83
CA LEU A 44 -0.68 -2.00 -16.88
C LEU A 44 -1.22 -2.21 -15.46
N THR A 45 -2.23 -1.45 -15.05
CA THR A 45 -2.92 -1.64 -13.76
C THR A 45 -3.57 -3.02 -13.69
N TRP A 46 -4.29 -3.45 -14.73
CA TRP A 46 -4.89 -4.79 -14.75
C TRP A 46 -3.83 -5.90 -14.72
N PHE A 47 -2.75 -5.73 -15.49
CA PHE A 47 -1.62 -6.66 -15.45
C PHE A 47 -1.07 -6.76 -14.03
N TRP A 48 -0.78 -5.63 -13.38
CA TRP A 48 -0.29 -5.57 -12.00
C TRP A 48 -1.25 -6.23 -11.01
N ILE A 49 -2.56 -5.94 -11.12
CA ILE A 49 -3.58 -6.54 -10.26
C ILE A 49 -3.57 -8.06 -10.40
N MET A 50 -3.44 -8.59 -11.61
CA MET A 50 -3.48 -10.03 -11.82
C MET A 50 -2.19 -10.74 -11.41
N THR A 51 -1.02 -10.12 -11.59
CA THR A 51 0.27 -10.78 -11.36
C THR A 51 0.90 -10.51 -10.00
N VAL A 52 0.57 -9.38 -9.36
CA VAL A 52 1.19 -8.97 -8.09
C VAL A 52 0.14 -8.83 -7.00
N ASP A 53 -0.85 -7.96 -7.19
CA ASP A 53 -1.80 -7.63 -6.12
C ASP A 53 -2.74 -8.80 -5.80
N GLY A 54 -3.21 -9.52 -6.82
CA GLY A 54 -4.05 -10.71 -6.69
C GLY A 54 -3.38 -11.80 -5.86
N PRO A 55 -2.17 -12.27 -6.23
CA PRO A 55 -1.40 -13.20 -5.41
C PRO A 55 -1.08 -12.68 -4.00
N HIS A 56 -0.82 -11.39 -3.85
CA HIS A 56 -0.61 -10.74 -2.55
C HIS A 56 -1.86 -10.84 -1.65
N ILE A 57 -3.04 -10.48 -2.18
CA ILE A 57 -4.33 -10.56 -1.48
C ILE A 57 -4.67 -12.03 -1.18
N PHE A 58 -4.47 -12.93 -2.15
CA PHE A 58 -4.69 -14.36 -1.96
C PHE A 58 -3.83 -14.89 -0.82
N GLY A 59 -2.56 -14.49 -0.74
CA GLY A 59 -1.68 -14.86 0.36
C GLY A 59 -2.13 -14.34 1.74
N THR A 60 -2.85 -13.22 1.77
CA THR A 60 -3.47 -12.70 3.01
C THR A 60 -4.70 -13.53 3.38
N ILE A 61 -5.61 -13.78 2.44
CA ILE A 61 -6.81 -14.59 2.66
C ILE A 61 -6.44 -16.02 3.05
N SER A 62 -5.44 -16.62 2.40
CA SER A 62 -5.05 -18.01 2.63
C SER A 62 -4.50 -18.22 4.05
N ARG A 63 -3.80 -17.23 4.60
CA ARG A 63 -3.21 -17.29 5.96
C ARG A 63 -4.14 -16.78 7.06
N THR A 64 -5.35 -16.33 6.71
CA THR A 64 -6.33 -15.82 7.67
C THR A 64 -7.61 -16.63 7.57
N TYR A 65 -8.42 -16.39 6.55
CA TYR A 65 -9.73 -17.02 6.39
C TYR A 65 -9.68 -18.48 5.94
N LEU A 66 -8.62 -18.92 5.26
CA LEU A 66 -8.43 -20.33 4.90
C LEU A 66 -7.59 -21.11 5.93
N ASP A 67 -7.13 -20.46 7.01
CA ASP A 67 -6.40 -21.11 8.08
C ASP A 67 -7.34 -21.53 9.21
N LYS A 68 -7.44 -22.84 9.45
CA LYS A 68 -8.29 -23.41 10.51
C LYS A 68 -7.88 -22.94 11.91
N GLN A 69 -6.58 -22.77 12.16
CA GLN A 69 -6.09 -22.38 13.48
C GLN A 69 -6.49 -20.94 13.81
N GLU A 70 -6.46 -20.05 12.83
CA GLU A 70 -6.90 -18.67 12.99
C GLU A 70 -8.39 -18.55 13.34
N TRP A 71 -9.24 -19.42 12.77
CA TRP A 71 -10.66 -19.47 13.15
C TRP A 71 -10.87 -19.91 14.60
N ILE A 72 -10.07 -20.84 15.10
CA ILE A 72 -10.16 -21.30 16.49
C ILE A 72 -9.72 -20.18 17.45
N THR A 73 -8.65 -19.47 17.12
CA THR A 73 -8.04 -18.49 18.02
C THR A 73 -8.64 -17.08 17.91
N ARG A 74 -9.11 -16.69 16.71
CA ARG A 74 -9.47 -15.30 16.38
C ARG A 74 -10.80 -15.14 15.64
N SER A 75 -11.71 -16.12 15.71
CA SER A 75 -13.01 -16.06 15.02
C SER A 75 -13.79 -14.74 15.18
N PRO A 76 -13.87 -14.09 16.37
CA PRO A 76 -14.59 -12.82 16.47
C PRO A 76 -13.94 -11.71 15.66
N LEU A 77 -12.61 -11.70 15.53
CA LEU A 77 -11.88 -10.72 14.73
C LEU A 77 -12.07 -10.99 13.23
N LEU A 78 -12.04 -12.25 12.80
CA LEU A 78 -12.27 -12.62 11.41
C LEU A 78 -13.69 -12.27 10.95
N LEU A 79 -14.69 -12.54 11.79
CA LEU A 79 -16.08 -12.17 11.51
C LEU A 79 -16.29 -10.66 11.59
N GLY A 80 -15.73 -9.99 12.60
CA GLY A 80 -15.85 -8.54 12.77
C GLY A 80 -15.19 -7.77 11.62
N SER A 81 -14.08 -8.26 11.09
CA SER A 81 -13.41 -7.64 9.94
C SER A 81 -14.22 -7.75 8.65
N LEU A 82 -15.08 -8.76 8.49
CA LEU A 82 -15.99 -8.85 7.33
C LEU A 82 -17.00 -7.68 7.28
N LEU A 83 -17.29 -7.04 8.41
CA LEU A 83 -18.18 -5.87 8.45
C LEU A 83 -17.63 -4.70 7.64
N TRP A 84 -16.30 -4.61 7.43
CA TRP A 84 -15.71 -3.59 6.58
C TRP A 84 -16.19 -3.67 5.12
N PHE A 85 -16.55 -4.86 4.63
CA PHE A 85 -17.11 -5.02 3.29
C PHE A 85 -18.49 -4.38 3.14
N LEU A 86 -19.20 -4.11 4.25
CA LEU A 86 -20.52 -3.48 4.21
C LEU A 86 -20.44 -1.97 3.96
N LEU A 87 -19.29 -1.32 4.22
CA LEU A 87 -19.18 0.14 4.07
C LEU A 87 -19.45 0.61 2.63
N GLY A 88 -18.97 -0.14 1.63
CA GLY A 88 -19.24 0.15 0.22
C GLY A 88 -20.75 0.17 -0.07
N PRO A 89 -21.47 -0.97 0.09
CA PRO A 89 -22.91 -1.04 -0.08
C PRO A 89 -23.70 -0.01 0.74
N ILE A 90 -23.31 0.25 2.00
CA ILE A 90 -23.97 1.24 2.86
C ILE A 90 -23.84 2.64 2.25
N THR A 91 -22.66 3.03 1.75
CA THR A 91 -22.46 4.34 1.15
C THR A 91 -23.19 4.50 -0.18
N VAL A 92 -23.32 3.42 -0.96
CA VAL A 92 -24.16 3.39 -2.18
C VAL A 92 -25.64 3.55 -1.82
N GLY A 93 -26.13 2.78 -0.83
CA GLY A 93 -27.50 2.86 -0.34
C GLY A 93 -27.85 4.25 0.20
N ALA A 94 -26.96 4.84 1.00
CA ALA A 94 -27.09 6.22 1.47
C ALA A 94 -27.14 7.20 0.29
N GLY A 95 -26.31 7.01 -0.74
CA GLY A 95 -26.34 7.85 -1.93
C GLY A 95 -27.67 7.79 -2.70
N ILE A 96 -28.31 6.61 -2.76
CA ILE A 96 -29.65 6.44 -3.34
C ILE A 96 -30.71 7.16 -2.49
N VAL A 97 -30.68 6.99 -1.17
CA VAL A 97 -31.65 7.62 -0.25
C VAL A 97 -31.56 9.14 -0.28
N PHE A 98 -30.34 9.69 -0.25
CA PHE A 98 -30.10 11.12 -0.26
C PHE A 98 -30.02 11.74 -1.66
N GLN A 99 -30.22 10.94 -2.72
CA GLN A 99 -30.12 11.36 -4.14
C GLN A 99 -28.81 12.10 -4.45
N THR A 100 -27.70 11.66 -3.87
CA THR A 100 -26.38 12.26 -4.03
C THR A 100 -25.28 11.22 -4.12
N ARG A 101 -24.21 11.49 -4.87
CA ARG A 101 -23.03 10.61 -4.96
C ARG A 101 -22.01 10.86 -3.86
N GLN A 102 -22.21 11.90 -3.04
CA GLN A 102 -21.25 12.35 -2.04
C GLN A 102 -20.81 11.25 -1.05
N PRO A 103 -21.72 10.45 -0.44
CA PRO A 103 -21.31 9.42 0.52
C PRO A 103 -20.35 8.39 -0.09
N PHE A 104 -20.61 7.96 -1.32
CA PHE A 104 -19.77 7.01 -2.04
C PHE A 104 -18.43 7.62 -2.43
N ILE A 105 -18.41 8.88 -2.90
CA ILE A 105 -17.16 9.59 -3.23
C ILE A 105 -16.28 9.75 -1.98
N ILE A 106 -16.86 10.17 -0.85
CA ILE A 106 -16.12 10.31 0.41
C ILE A 106 -15.50 8.97 0.84
N PHE A 107 -16.29 7.89 0.77
CA PHE A 107 -15.80 6.55 1.07
C PHE A 107 -14.66 6.13 0.14
N LEU A 108 -14.82 6.35 -1.17
CA LEU A 108 -13.80 5.99 -2.16
C LEU A 108 -12.50 6.78 -1.94
N THR A 109 -12.60 8.09 -1.69
CA THR A 109 -11.45 8.94 -1.37
C THR A 109 -10.75 8.46 -0.10
N PHE A 110 -11.50 8.17 0.96
CA PHE A 110 -10.95 7.61 2.19
C PHE A 110 -10.24 6.27 1.94
N ALA A 111 -10.88 5.34 1.22
CA ALA A 111 -10.32 4.04 0.90
C ALA A 111 -9.01 4.17 0.09
N GLN A 112 -8.96 5.10 -0.87
CA GLN A 112 -7.79 5.35 -1.69
C GLN A 112 -6.62 5.91 -0.86
N VAL A 113 -6.89 6.90 0.00
CA VAL A 113 -5.89 7.50 0.90
C VAL A 113 -5.39 6.46 1.91
N TRP A 114 -6.30 5.66 2.46
CA TRP A 114 -5.97 4.60 3.39
C TRP A 114 -5.11 3.51 2.75
N ALA A 115 -5.47 3.07 1.54
CA ALA A 115 -4.69 2.10 0.78
C ALA A 115 -3.27 2.61 0.50
N TYR A 116 -3.15 3.89 0.13
CA TYR A 116 -1.84 4.51 -0.05
C TYR A 116 -1.04 4.57 1.26
N TRP A 117 -1.67 5.00 2.35
CA TRP A 117 -1.04 5.04 3.67
C TRP A 117 -0.57 3.65 4.14
N HIS A 118 -1.38 2.61 3.92
CA HIS A 118 -1.01 1.23 4.19
C HIS A 118 0.29 0.84 3.47
N VAL A 119 0.43 1.19 2.19
CA VAL A 119 1.66 0.95 1.41
C VAL A 119 2.86 1.69 1.99
N VAL A 120 2.71 2.97 2.37
CA VAL A 120 3.78 3.74 3.03
C VAL A 120 4.23 3.05 4.31
N ARG A 121 3.27 2.61 5.13
CA ARG A 121 3.56 1.92 6.40
C ARG A 121 4.21 0.56 6.20
N GLN A 122 3.83 -0.18 5.17
CA GLN A 122 4.43 -1.47 4.82
C GLN A 122 5.90 -1.31 4.44
N HIS A 123 6.23 -0.36 3.55
CA HIS A 123 7.60 -0.14 3.11
C HIS A 123 8.49 0.42 4.23
N TYR A 124 7.94 1.30 5.08
CA TYR A 124 8.63 1.75 6.28
C TYR A 124 8.93 0.58 7.24
N GLY A 125 7.99 -0.36 7.37
CA GLY A 125 8.17 -1.59 8.15
C GLY A 125 9.35 -2.42 7.66
N PHE A 126 9.48 -2.63 6.34
CA PHE A 126 10.63 -3.35 5.77
C PHE A 126 11.96 -2.66 6.10
N MET A 127 12.04 -1.34 5.95
CA MET A 127 13.25 -0.56 6.30
C MET A 127 13.64 -0.77 7.77
N VAL A 128 12.68 -0.67 8.69
CA VAL A 128 12.94 -0.86 10.14
C VAL A 128 13.40 -2.28 10.45
N ILE A 129 12.87 -3.29 9.78
CA ILE A 129 13.32 -4.68 9.95
C ILE A 129 14.78 -4.81 9.50
N TYR A 130 15.15 -4.25 8.34
CA TYR A 130 16.56 -4.24 7.90
C TYR A 130 17.46 -3.54 8.91
N GLN A 131 17.10 -2.34 9.35
CA GLN A 131 17.87 -1.59 10.34
C GLN A 131 18.09 -2.42 11.61
N LYS A 132 17.00 -2.96 12.20
CA LYS A 132 17.11 -3.79 13.41
C LYS A 132 17.92 -5.07 13.20
N LYS A 133 17.82 -5.70 12.03
CA LYS A 133 18.56 -6.93 11.72
C LYS A 133 20.07 -6.66 11.52
N ASN A 134 20.43 -5.47 11.07
CA ASN A 134 21.82 -5.02 10.94
C ASN A 134 22.36 -4.32 12.20
N GLY A 135 21.58 -4.26 13.29
CA GLY A 135 22.01 -3.61 14.53
C GLY A 135 22.01 -2.08 14.46
N GLU A 136 21.32 -1.50 13.48
CA GLU A 136 21.21 -0.05 13.30
C GLU A 136 20.08 0.54 14.17
N PRO A 137 20.21 1.82 14.60
CA PRO A 137 19.12 2.56 15.23
C PRO A 137 17.90 2.61 14.29
N ALA A 138 16.72 2.32 14.82
CA ALA A 138 15.49 2.24 14.01
C ALA A 138 14.30 2.86 14.74
N GLY A 139 13.30 3.31 13.97
CA GLY A 139 12.10 3.90 14.56
C GLY A 139 12.40 5.23 15.25
N LYS A 140 12.02 5.34 16.53
CA LYS A 140 12.23 6.55 17.33
C LYS A 140 13.70 6.88 17.58
N GLU A 141 14.56 5.87 17.50
CA GLU A 141 16.02 6.02 17.68
C GLU A 141 16.71 6.58 16.44
N ASN A 142 16.00 6.67 15.30
CA ASN A 142 16.51 7.19 14.04
C ASN A 142 15.47 8.08 13.34
N PRO A 143 15.27 9.32 13.84
CA PRO A 143 14.26 10.23 13.31
C PRO A 143 14.60 10.75 11.91
N SER A 144 15.88 10.77 11.51
CA SER A 144 16.29 11.19 10.16
C SER A 144 15.74 10.25 9.11
N ASP A 145 15.95 8.94 9.25
CA ASP A 145 15.49 7.97 8.27
C ASP A 145 13.97 7.90 8.24
N TYR A 146 13.32 8.08 9.40
CA TYR A 146 11.88 8.26 9.48
C TYR A 146 11.42 9.43 8.60
N TRP A 147 11.90 10.65 8.85
CA TRP A 147 11.42 11.81 8.10
C TRP A 147 11.78 11.76 6.62
N VAL A 148 13.00 11.36 6.28
CA VAL A 148 13.42 11.19 4.87
C VAL A 148 12.50 10.21 4.16
N PHE A 149 12.24 9.05 4.76
CA PHE A 149 11.37 8.04 4.17
C PHE A 149 9.94 8.56 3.95
N TYR A 150 9.32 9.14 4.99
CA TYR A 150 7.95 9.64 4.88
C TYR A 150 7.84 10.82 3.91
N ILE A 151 8.84 11.70 3.84
CA ILE A 151 8.85 12.80 2.86
C ILE A 151 8.95 12.23 1.45
N LEU A 152 9.87 11.31 1.18
CA LEU A 152 10.05 10.72 -0.15
C LEU A 152 8.82 9.96 -0.63
N MET A 153 8.13 9.26 0.27
CA MET A 153 6.90 8.56 -0.08
C MET A 153 5.74 9.56 -0.23
N CYS A 154 5.48 10.42 0.74
CA CYS A 154 4.29 11.28 0.74
C CYS A 154 4.38 12.47 -0.23
N ALA A 155 5.55 13.04 -0.50
CA ALA A 155 5.66 14.26 -1.31
C ALA A 155 5.18 14.07 -2.76
N PRO A 156 5.52 12.99 -3.49
CA PRO A 156 4.95 12.73 -4.80
C PRO A 156 3.42 12.58 -4.77
N PHE A 157 2.87 11.90 -3.76
CA PHE A 157 1.43 11.74 -3.62
C PHE A 157 0.72 13.07 -3.35
N ILE A 158 1.25 13.88 -2.43
CA ILE A 158 0.76 15.23 -2.17
C ILE A 158 0.84 16.07 -3.45
N SER A 159 1.96 16.01 -4.18
CA SER A 159 2.12 16.73 -5.44
C SER A 159 1.09 16.31 -6.49
N PHE A 160 0.84 14.99 -6.63
CA PHE A 160 -0.20 14.45 -7.51
C PHE A 160 -1.57 14.99 -7.13
N VAL A 161 -1.95 14.84 -5.87
CA VAL A 161 -3.23 15.29 -5.32
C VAL A 161 -3.45 16.79 -5.56
N LEU A 162 -2.40 17.61 -5.37
CA LEU A 162 -2.46 19.06 -5.56
C LEU A 162 -2.47 19.49 -7.02
N ARG A 163 -2.06 18.66 -7.97
CA ARG A 163 -1.94 19.03 -9.40
C ARG A 163 -2.96 18.34 -10.29
N HIS A 164 -3.53 17.23 -9.85
CA HIS A 164 -4.43 16.44 -10.69
C HIS A 164 -5.83 17.09 -10.74
N PRO A 165 -6.35 17.40 -11.93
CA PRO A 165 -7.58 18.18 -12.10
C PRO A 165 -8.80 17.50 -11.49
N ASP A 166 -8.83 16.18 -11.46
CA ASP A 166 -9.94 15.43 -10.85
C ASP A 166 -9.77 15.17 -9.35
N ALA A 167 -8.53 15.28 -8.82
CA ALA A 167 -8.25 14.97 -7.41
C ALA A 167 -8.39 16.20 -6.51
N ARG A 168 -8.03 17.40 -7.00
CA ARG A 168 -8.16 18.66 -6.24
C ARG A 168 -9.61 18.91 -5.77
N PRO A 169 -10.64 18.79 -6.62
CA PRO A 169 -12.02 19.05 -6.22
C PRO A 169 -12.54 18.05 -5.19
N GLN A 170 -12.05 16.81 -5.20
CA GLN A 170 -12.43 15.77 -4.25
C GLN A 170 -11.97 16.09 -2.81
N LEU A 171 -11.01 17.00 -2.65
CA LEU A 171 -10.51 17.48 -1.36
C LEU A 171 -11.00 18.88 -1.01
N GLY A 172 -11.93 19.44 -1.79
CA GLY A 172 -12.43 20.80 -1.59
C GLY A 172 -11.40 21.88 -1.95
N LEU A 173 -10.31 21.52 -2.61
CA LEU A 173 -9.41 22.47 -3.24
C LEU A 173 -10.04 22.82 -4.59
N GLY A 174 -10.19 24.11 -4.89
CA GLY A 174 -10.77 24.56 -6.16
C GLY A 174 -10.08 23.95 -7.39
N PRO A 175 -10.64 24.16 -8.60
CA PRO A 175 -10.03 23.66 -9.83
C PRO A 175 -8.53 23.98 -9.92
#